data_AF-A0A6L8XV81-F1
#
_entry.id   AF-A0A6L8XV81-F1
#
_cell.length_a   1.000
_cell.length_b   1.000
_cell.length_c   1.000
_cell.angle_alpha   90.00
_cell.angle_beta   90.00
_cell.angle_gamma   90.00
#
_symmetry.space_group_name_H-M   'P 1'
#
loop_
_entity.id
_entity.type
_entity.pdbx_description
1 polymer ?
#
loop_
_entity_poly.entity_id
_entity_poly.type
_entity_poly.pdbx_seq_one_letter_code
_entity_poly.pdbx_strand_id
1 'polypeptide(L)'
;MQNVNRKFKIWGALLFLLFFAVGVSMYFTAANVQAATKTGFVTINGDSYYINENGSKQKGWLELEGKKYYFNTKNGVQVKGWVTDSKGRKRYFSKQAGIMMTGWVTDSKNQKRYFDPSTGFMQTKWLTLKGKRYYFYSNSGVAACKTFLTDSKKNTRYFTSACYMLTGWTKNSSNEYRYFETEDGIMAKGFQTLEGKKYYFNTGSGKMAVGWTTIDGNKYYFDKETGVMATGDVTIDGQKYHFNSNGILSNTTSPTGSRTIKNYLAGALQPVGQALYVWGGGWNDSTRKGTSQTMTDFYNSQSSSYDYNNYRDLSTANRAKGFDCSGFVGWSAYQVMQSKSGVGSGYTVVSGEIGSYYKSMGWGSILTQANLASDDWTVHPGDVGYDSGHTWIILGQCADKSAVIVHSTPNAGVQIAGTPTPSGGYSSQAIALAQKYMSRYPGYTKYDYHTSSGNYIRRGNYLRWNRNTLSDPDGYMNMTADQILADLFS
;
A
#
# COMPACT_ATOMS: atom_id res chain seq x y z
N MET A 1 -46.32 -34.08 1.85
CA MET A 1 -46.21 -35.15 2.89
C MET A 1 -44.97 -34.84 3.70
N GLN A 2 -45.14 -34.21 4.88
CA GLN A 2 -44.79 -34.74 6.22
C GLN A 2 -43.27 -34.91 6.44
N ASN A 3 -42.60 -34.48 7.51
CA ASN A 3 -42.99 -33.83 8.77
C ASN A 3 -41.70 -33.34 9.49
N VAL A 4 -41.78 -32.15 10.11
CA VAL A 4 -41.34 -31.82 11.49
C VAL A 4 -39.87 -32.08 11.93
N ASN A 5 -39.10 -31.01 12.20
CA ASN A 5 -38.84 -30.57 13.59
C ASN A 5 -38.10 -29.23 13.71
N ARG A 6 -38.73 -28.31 14.46
CA ARG A 6 -38.28 -26.97 14.89
C ARG A 6 -37.47 -27.09 16.19
N LYS A 7 -36.34 -26.38 16.33
CA LYS A 7 -35.83 -25.91 17.64
C LYS A 7 -35.39 -24.45 17.55
N PHE A 8 -36.31 -23.55 17.89
CA PHE A 8 -36.06 -22.13 18.12
C PHE A 8 -35.69 -21.91 19.59
N LYS A 9 -34.56 -21.23 19.85
CA LYS A 9 -34.15 -20.77 21.19
C LYS A 9 -34.93 -19.49 21.54
N ILE A 10 -35.74 -19.55 22.59
CA ILE A 10 -36.49 -18.41 23.13
C ILE A 10 -35.57 -17.60 24.07
N TRP A 11 -35.49 -16.29 23.82
CA TRP A 11 -34.95 -15.31 24.75
C TRP A 11 -36.00 -14.98 25.81
N GLY A 12 -35.64 -15.13 27.09
CA GLY A 12 -36.47 -14.70 28.22
C GLY A 12 -36.36 -13.19 28.43
N ALA A 13 -37.44 -12.46 28.18
CA ALA A 13 -37.68 -11.13 28.70
C ALA A 13 -38.61 -11.25 29.92
N LEU A 14 -38.09 -11.00 31.11
CA LEU A 14 -38.87 -10.97 32.35
C LEU A 14 -39.45 -9.56 32.54
N LEU A 15 -40.74 -9.43 32.26
CA LEU A 15 -41.57 -8.27 32.56
C LEU A 15 -42.17 -8.49 33.96
N PHE A 16 -41.73 -7.75 34.97
CA PHE A 16 -42.37 -7.76 36.30
C PHE A 16 -43.43 -6.65 36.37
N LEU A 17 -44.69 -7.07 36.28
CA LEU A 17 -45.88 -6.30 36.66
C LEU A 17 -46.23 -6.68 38.12
N LEU A 18 -46.28 -5.71 39.02
CA LEU A 18 -46.75 -5.91 40.39
C LEU A 18 -47.92 -4.95 40.64
N PHE A 19 -49.11 -5.54 40.73
CA PHE A 19 -50.35 -4.92 41.17
C PHE A 19 -50.30 -4.60 42.66
N PHE A 20 -50.73 -3.40 43.05
CA PHE A 20 -51.09 -3.06 44.43
C PHE A 20 -52.59 -2.79 44.48
N ALA A 21 -53.33 -3.65 45.18
CA ALA A 21 -54.66 -3.34 45.69
C ALA A 21 -55.02 -4.35 46.77
N VAL A 22 -55.13 -3.91 48.03
CA VAL A 22 -56.25 -4.26 48.91
C VAL A 22 -56.45 -3.11 49.90
N GLY A 23 -57.63 -2.51 49.87
CA GLY A 23 -58.14 -1.68 50.94
C GLY A 23 -58.99 -2.52 51.90
N VAL A 24 -58.83 -2.29 53.19
CA VAL A 24 -59.80 -2.66 54.23
C VAL A 24 -59.81 -1.52 55.25
N SER A 25 -60.99 -1.02 55.57
CA SER A 25 -61.23 -0.11 56.70
C SER A 25 -61.96 -0.86 57.80
N MET A 26 -61.52 -0.74 59.06
CA MET A 26 -62.30 -1.03 60.27
C MET A 26 -61.91 -0.07 61.40
N TYR A 27 -62.91 0.28 62.22
CA TYR A 27 -62.94 1.35 63.23
C TYR A 27 -62.14 1.05 64.52
N PHE A 28 -61.75 2.14 65.22
CA PHE A 28 -60.87 2.18 66.39
C PHE A 28 -61.53 1.81 67.73
N THR A 29 -60.73 1.20 68.63
CA THR A 29 -60.80 1.43 70.09
C THR A 29 -59.38 1.60 70.65
N ALA A 30 -59.21 2.57 71.55
CA ALA A 30 -57.93 3.01 72.09
C ALA A 30 -57.24 1.95 72.96
N ALA A 31 -56.05 1.50 72.54
CA ALA A 31 -55.08 0.82 73.37
C ALA A 31 -53.67 1.12 72.83
N ASN A 32 -52.83 1.71 73.67
CA ASN A 32 -51.37 1.86 73.57
C ASN A 32 -50.78 1.82 72.15
N VAL A 33 -50.60 2.99 71.52
CA VAL A 33 -49.75 3.12 70.34
C VAL A 33 -48.29 3.00 70.78
N GLN A 34 -47.83 1.77 71.01
CA GLN A 34 -46.44 1.46 70.77
C GLN A 34 -46.29 1.56 69.24
N ALA A 35 -45.74 2.67 68.78
CA ALA A 35 -45.51 2.91 67.36
C ALA A 35 -44.77 1.70 66.81
N ALA A 36 -45.46 0.86 66.04
CA ALA A 36 -44.82 -0.20 65.28
C ALA A 36 -43.89 0.49 64.28
N THR A 37 -42.62 0.62 64.63
CA THR A 37 -41.61 1.20 63.74
C THR A 37 -41.50 0.27 62.55
N LYS A 38 -42.10 0.68 61.44
CA LYS A 38 -42.07 -0.05 60.17
C LYS A 38 -40.62 -0.07 59.67
N THR A 39 -39.88 -1.14 59.99
CA THR A 39 -38.54 -1.40 59.46
C THR A 39 -38.62 -1.59 57.95
N GLY A 40 -37.66 -1.04 57.20
CA GLY A 40 -37.57 -1.21 55.76
C GLY A 40 -37.69 0.09 54.96
N PHE A 41 -37.89 -0.05 53.64
CA PHE A 41 -38.01 1.09 52.74
C PHE A 41 -39.31 1.87 52.98
N VAL A 42 -39.19 3.18 53.13
CA VAL A 42 -40.32 4.11 53.29
C VAL A 42 -40.11 5.34 52.41
N THR A 43 -41.20 5.92 51.90
CA THR A 43 -41.17 7.22 51.22
C THR A 43 -41.83 8.26 52.11
N ILE A 44 -41.12 9.34 52.41
CA ILE A 44 -41.58 10.44 53.26
C ILE A 44 -41.38 11.73 52.47
N ASN A 45 -42.47 12.46 52.19
CA ASN A 45 -42.45 13.71 51.42
C ASN A 45 -41.72 13.60 50.07
N GLY A 46 -41.87 12.46 49.39
CA GLY A 46 -41.24 12.20 48.09
C GLY A 46 -39.83 11.61 48.14
N ASP A 47 -39.15 11.66 49.28
CA ASP A 47 -37.82 11.08 49.47
C ASP A 47 -37.90 9.64 49.97
N SER A 48 -37.08 8.74 49.40
CA SER A 48 -36.97 7.35 49.85
C SER A 48 -35.93 7.22 50.97
N TYR A 49 -36.26 6.48 52.03
CA TYR A 49 -35.40 6.17 53.18
C TYR A 49 -35.45 4.67 53.48
N TYR A 50 -34.50 4.17 54.27
CA TYR A 50 -34.62 2.87 54.93
C TYR A 50 -34.65 3.10 56.44
N ILE A 51 -35.68 2.59 57.11
CA ILE A 51 -35.82 2.66 58.56
C ILE A 51 -35.24 1.38 59.16
N ASN A 52 -34.23 1.56 60.02
CA ASN A 52 -33.58 0.47 60.75
C ASN A 52 -34.50 -0.04 61.88
N GLU A 53 -34.18 -1.20 62.44
CA GLU A 53 -34.97 -1.82 63.52
C GLU A 53 -35.14 -0.91 64.74
N ASN A 54 -34.15 -0.06 65.03
CA ASN A 54 -34.20 0.93 66.10
C ASN A 54 -34.98 2.22 65.73
N GLY A 55 -35.69 2.24 64.60
CA GLY A 55 -36.45 3.38 64.12
C GLY A 55 -35.61 4.49 63.47
N SER A 56 -34.28 4.39 63.46
CA SER A 56 -33.41 5.40 62.83
C SER A 56 -33.36 5.28 61.31
N LYS A 57 -33.10 6.39 60.60
CA LYS A 57 -32.85 6.39 59.15
C LYS A 57 -31.46 5.84 58.85
N GLN A 58 -31.38 4.87 57.93
CA GLN A 58 -30.11 4.35 57.43
C GLN A 58 -29.28 5.45 56.77
N LYS A 59 -27.97 5.43 57.04
CA LYS A 59 -26.98 6.34 56.46
C LYS A 59 -25.82 5.52 55.91
N GLY A 60 -25.28 5.93 54.77
CA GLY A 60 -24.19 5.21 54.11
C GLY A 60 -24.66 3.93 53.42
N TRP A 61 -23.80 2.91 53.40
CA TRP A 61 -24.06 1.66 52.70
C TRP A 61 -25.08 0.79 53.43
N LEU A 62 -25.90 0.09 52.65
CA LEU A 62 -26.80 -0.95 53.12
C LEU A 62 -26.76 -2.10 52.12
N GLU A 63 -26.66 -3.33 52.60
CA GLU A 63 -26.71 -4.53 51.77
C GLU A 63 -27.89 -5.40 52.22
N LEU A 64 -28.77 -5.75 51.27
CA LEU A 64 -29.94 -6.59 51.50
C LEU A 64 -30.03 -7.60 50.37
N GLU A 65 -30.07 -8.90 50.69
CA GLU A 65 -30.19 -9.98 49.70
C GLU A 65 -29.13 -9.87 48.58
N GLY A 66 -27.89 -9.49 48.93
CA GLY A 66 -26.80 -9.28 47.98
C GLY A 66 -26.91 -8.03 47.10
N LYS A 67 -27.94 -7.18 47.30
CA LYS A 67 -28.10 -5.89 46.63
C LYS A 67 -27.58 -4.77 47.52
N LYS A 68 -26.75 -3.91 46.95
CA LYS A 68 -26.17 -2.76 47.67
C LYS A 68 -26.94 -1.48 47.37
N TYR A 69 -27.22 -0.71 48.41
CA TYR A 69 -27.87 0.59 48.37
C TYR A 69 -26.98 1.61 49.07
N TYR A 70 -27.17 2.89 48.76
CA TYR A 70 -26.45 3.96 49.43
C TYR A 70 -27.42 5.06 49.86
N PHE A 71 -27.24 5.54 51.08
CA PHE A 71 -28.05 6.60 51.68
C PHE A 71 -27.14 7.76 52.05
N ASN A 72 -27.58 8.97 51.75
CA ASN A 72 -26.84 10.19 52.05
C ASN A 72 -26.47 10.24 53.54
N THR A 73 -25.19 10.43 53.84
CA THR A 73 -24.65 10.33 55.19
C THR A 73 -25.11 11.45 56.13
N LYS A 74 -25.67 12.55 55.59
CA LYS A 74 -26.20 13.66 56.39
C LYS A 74 -27.67 13.44 56.73
N ASN A 75 -28.53 13.25 55.73
CA ASN A 75 -29.99 13.26 55.89
C ASN A 75 -30.67 11.87 55.73
N GLY A 76 -29.93 10.84 55.30
CA GLY A 76 -30.44 9.47 55.13
C GLY A 76 -31.27 9.26 53.86
N VAL A 77 -31.35 10.24 52.95
CA VAL A 77 -32.08 10.08 51.69
C VAL A 77 -31.38 9.06 50.80
N GLN A 78 -32.15 8.12 50.24
CA GLN A 78 -31.65 7.09 49.35
C GLN A 78 -31.10 7.70 48.06
N VAL A 79 -29.91 7.27 47.68
CA VAL A 79 -29.28 7.66 46.42
C VAL A 79 -29.84 6.86 45.26
N LYS A 80 -30.24 7.57 44.20
CA LYS A 80 -30.68 7.00 42.91
C LYS A 80 -29.98 7.74 41.77
N GLY A 81 -29.73 7.04 40.66
CA GLY A 81 -29.06 7.61 39.50
C GLY A 81 -27.53 7.69 39.63
N TRP A 82 -26.93 8.64 38.91
CA TRP A 82 -25.48 8.82 38.86
C TRP A 82 -24.95 9.51 40.11
N VAL A 83 -23.88 8.97 40.68
CA VAL A 83 -23.11 9.60 41.75
C VAL A 83 -21.65 9.67 41.36
N THR A 84 -21.04 10.84 41.57
CA THR A 84 -19.62 11.08 41.37
C THR A 84 -18.98 11.30 42.72
N ASP A 85 -17.90 10.59 43.02
CA ASP A 85 -17.13 10.82 44.24
C ASP A 85 -16.16 12.01 44.11
N SER A 86 -15.50 12.37 45.21
CA SER A 86 -14.53 13.48 45.23
C SER A 86 -13.33 13.29 44.30
N LYS A 87 -13.08 12.07 43.82
CA LYS A 87 -12.01 11.74 42.86
C LYS A 87 -12.54 11.67 41.42
N GLY A 88 -13.78 12.07 41.17
CA GLY A 88 -14.41 12.05 39.85
C GLY A 88 -14.89 10.66 39.39
N ARG A 89 -14.80 9.63 40.24
CA ARG A 89 -15.23 8.27 39.89
C ARG A 89 -16.74 8.15 40.01
N LYS A 90 -17.36 7.50 39.04
CA LYS A 90 -18.82 7.44 38.94
C LYS A 90 -19.37 6.07 39.32
N ARG A 91 -20.47 6.05 40.09
CA ARG A 91 -21.33 4.88 40.29
C ARG A 91 -22.72 5.19 39.74
N TYR A 92 -23.50 4.15 39.48
CA TYR A 92 -24.89 4.30 39.07
C TYR A 92 -25.80 3.44 39.94
N PHE A 93 -26.85 4.04 40.48
CA PHE A 93 -27.90 3.38 41.24
C PHE A 93 -29.19 3.38 40.41
N SER A 94 -29.91 2.25 40.37
CA SER A 94 -31.12 2.12 39.56
C SER A 94 -32.15 3.19 39.92
N LYS A 95 -32.77 3.84 38.93
CA LYS A 95 -33.72 4.94 39.18
C LYS A 95 -34.97 4.51 39.94
N GLN A 96 -35.38 3.25 39.82
CA GLN A 96 -36.57 2.72 40.50
C GLN A 96 -36.25 2.35 41.95
N ALA A 97 -35.35 1.38 42.12
CA ALA A 97 -35.09 0.75 43.42
C ALA A 97 -33.86 1.29 44.17
N GLY A 98 -33.00 2.10 43.54
CA GLY A 98 -31.75 2.59 44.14
C GLY A 98 -30.68 1.51 44.35
N ILE A 99 -30.74 0.43 43.57
CA ILE A 99 -29.75 -0.66 43.63
C ILE A 99 -28.48 -0.21 42.91
N MET A 100 -27.32 -0.36 43.55
CA MET A 100 -26.02 -0.10 42.92
C MET A 100 -25.79 -1.08 41.77
N MET A 101 -25.62 -0.56 40.56
CA MET A 101 -25.39 -1.37 39.39
C MET A 101 -23.93 -1.83 39.31
N THR A 102 -23.73 -3.09 38.95
CA THR A 102 -22.43 -3.74 38.75
C THR A 102 -22.41 -4.52 37.44
N GLY A 103 -21.23 -4.87 36.95
CA GLY A 103 -21.06 -5.60 35.69
C GLY A 103 -21.52 -4.82 34.46
N TRP A 104 -21.94 -5.55 33.42
CA TRP A 104 -22.46 -4.97 32.18
C TRP A 104 -23.86 -4.40 32.39
N VAL A 105 -24.03 -3.12 32.05
CA VAL A 105 -25.32 -2.42 32.11
C VAL A 105 -25.60 -1.82 30.74
N THR A 106 -26.81 -2.01 30.24
CA THR A 106 -27.30 -1.39 29.01
C THR A 106 -28.38 -0.39 29.36
N ASP A 107 -28.24 0.85 28.89
CA ASP A 107 -29.26 1.88 29.11
C ASP A 107 -30.35 1.87 28.02
N SER A 108 -31.35 2.74 28.19
CA SER A 108 -32.49 2.85 27.25
C SER A 108 -32.09 3.31 25.85
N LYS A 109 -30.88 3.85 25.67
CA LYS A 109 -30.32 4.22 24.36
C LYS A 109 -29.45 3.10 23.78
N ASN A 110 -29.53 1.90 24.35
CA ASN A 110 -28.72 0.72 24.00
C ASN A 110 -27.20 0.95 24.18
N GLN A 111 -26.80 1.91 25.01
CA GLN A 111 -25.39 2.14 25.32
C GLN A 111 -24.98 1.18 26.43
N LYS A 112 -23.85 0.50 26.21
CA LYS A 112 -23.29 -0.46 27.17
C LYS A 112 -22.20 0.19 28.02
N ARG A 113 -22.22 -0.09 29.32
CA ARG A 113 -21.23 0.34 30.31
C ARG A 113 -20.83 -0.86 31.15
N TYR A 114 -19.65 -0.79 31.74
CA TYR A 114 -19.23 -1.79 32.70
C TYR A 114 -18.93 -1.12 34.04
N PHE A 115 -19.49 -1.66 35.10
CA PHE A 115 -19.26 -1.23 36.47
C PHE A 115 -18.50 -2.33 37.19
N ASP A 116 -17.44 -1.96 37.90
CA ASP A 116 -16.63 -2.91 38.64
C ASP A 116 -17.50 -3.75 39.59
N PRO A 117 -17.42 -5.09 39.59
CA PRO A 117 -18.29 -5.92 40.42
C PRO A 117 -18.12 -5.69 41.93
N SER A 118 -16.92 -5.35 42.39
CA SER A 118 -16.62 -5.17 43.81
C SER A 118 -16.99 -3.78 44.31
N THR A 119 -16.69 -2.77 43.50
CA THR A 119 -16.81 -1.37 43.87
C THR A 119 -17.92 -0.64 43.13
N GLY A 120 -18.62 -1.20 42.15
CA GLY A 120 -19.65 -0.49 41.37
C GLY A 120 -19.17 0.77 40.66
N PHE A 121 -17.85 1.03 40.58
CA PHE A 121 -17.32 2.17 39.84
C PHE A 121 -17.34 1.87 38.34
N MET A 122 -17.81 2.84 37.57
CA MET A 122 -17.85 2.77 36.12
C MET A 122 -16.43 2.70 35.55
N GLN A 123 -16.19 1.69 34.72
CA GLN A 123 -14.93 1.53 33.99
C GLN A 123 -14.83 2.55 32.87
N THR A 124 -13.62 3.04 32.66
CA THR A 124 -13.25 3.91 31.54
C THR A 124 -11.93 3.40 30.96
N LYS A 125 -11.66 3.75 29.69
CA LYS A 125 -10.50 3.30 28.92
C LYS A 125 -10.47 1.78 28.78
N TRP A 126 -9.28 1.18 28.77
CA TRP A 126 -9.08 -0.23 28.47
C TRP A 126 -9.46 -1.12 29.64
N LEU A 127 -10.12 -2.24 29.34
CA LEU A 127 -10.45 -3.29 30.29
C LEU A 127 -10.31 -4.64 29.61
N THR A 128 -9.68 -5.60 30.29
CA THR A 128 -9.60 -6.99 29.84
C THR A 128 -10.51 -7.87 30.69
N LEU A 129 -11.45 -8.57 30.07
CA LEU A 129 -12.35 -9.52 30.73
C LEU A 129 -12.29 -10.86 30.01
N LYS A 130 -11.91 -11.93 30.73
CA LYS A 130 -11.84 -13.30 30.19
C LYS A 130 -11.08 -13.37 28.85
N GLY A 131 -9.90 -12.74 28.79
CA GLY A 131 -9.06 -12.69 27.60
C GLY A 131 -9.52 -11.74 26.48
N LYS A 132 -10.67 -11.06 26.64
CA LYS A 132 -11.18 -10.09 25.65
C LYS A 132 -10.91 -8.67 26.09
N ARG A 133 -10.44 -7.83 25.18
CA ARG A 133 -10.14 -6.40 25.42
C ARG A 133 -11.31 -5.52 25.00
N TYR A 134 -11.69 -4.58 25.85
CA TYR A 134 -12.78 -3.63 25.65
C TYR A 134 -12.23 -2.22 25.84
N TYR A 135 -12.86 -1.24 25.18
CA TYR A 135 -12.56 0.17 25.41
C TYR A 135 -13.81 0.94 25.77
N PHE A 136 -13.74 1.72 26.84
CA PHE A 136 -14.82 2.56 27.34
C PHE A 136 -14.41 4.03 27.20
N TYR A 137 -15.20 4.86 26.50
CA TYR A 137 -14.84 6.27 26.28
C TYR A 137 -14.67 7.01 27.61
N SER A 138 -13.59 7.78 27.78
CA SER A 138 -13.27 8.39 29.08
C SER A 138 -14.34 9.33 29.63
N ASN A 139 -15.00 10.10 28.76
CA ASN A 139 -15.98 11.11 29.19
C ASN A 139 -17.31 10.48 29.65
N SER A 140 -17.72 9.41 28.97
CA SER A 140 -19.04 8.83 29.17
C SER A 140 -18.99 7.48 29.88
N GLY A 141 -17.96 6.67 29.67
CA GLY A 141 -17.86 5.25 30.03
C GLY A 141 -18.63 4.32 29.08
N VAL A 142 -19.00 4.79 27.87
CA VAL A 142 -19.72 3.95 26.90
C VAL A 142 -18.71 3.00 26.28
N ALA A 143 -19.03 1.73 26.17
CA ALA A 143 -18.20 0.77 25.46
C ALA A 143 -18.21 1.06 23.95
N ALA A 144 -17.05 1.01 23.31
CA ALA A 144 -16.95 0.98 21.86
C ALA A 144 -17.54 -0.34 21.34
N CYS A 145 -18.58 -0.28 20.51
CA CYS A 145 -19.26 -1.44 19.97
C CYS A 145 -19.61 -1.20 18.50
N LYS A 146 -19.39 -2.20 17.64
CA LYS A 146 -19.65 -2.13 16.18
C LYS A 146 -19.06 -0.86 15.55
N THR A 147 -17.83 -0.51 15.92
CA THR A 147 -17.22 0.75 15.52
C THR A 147 -15.72 0.61 15.33
N PHE A 148 -15.20 1.40 14.40
CA PHE A 148 -13.78 1.74 14.38
C PHE A 148 -13.53 2.81 15.44
N LEU A 149 -12.38 2.71 16.09
CA LEU A 149 -11.88 3.69 17.05
C LEU A 149 -10.45 4.03 16.68
N THR A 150 -10.20 5.30 16.42
CA THR A 150 -8.87 5.82 16.12
C THR A 150 -8.37 6.63 17.32
N ASP A 151 -7.20 6.27 17.85
CA ASP A 151 -6.59 6.98 18.97
C ASP A 151 -5.78 8.21 18.51
N SER A 152 -5.22 8.95 19.47
CA SER A 152 -4.42 10.15 19.21
C SER A 152 -3.15 9.88 18.41
N LYS A 153 -2.65 8.64 18.41
CA LYS A 153 -1.50 8.19 17.61
C LYS A 153 -1.90 7.74 16.20
N LYS A 154 -3.16 7.98 15.80
CA LYS A 154 -3.76 7.55 14.52
C LYS A 154 -3.88 6.03 14.37
N ASN A 155 -3.72 5.27 15.44
CA ASN A 155 -3.94 3.83 15.41
C ASN A 155 -5.42 3.53 15.43
N THR A 156 -5.89 2.74 14.46
CA THR A 156 -7.30 2.40 14.30
C THR A 156 -7.54 0.96 14.73
N ARG A 157 -8.58 0.71 15.52
CA ARG A 157 -8.98 -0.62 16.00
C ARG A 157 -10.47 -0.81 15.75
N TYR A 158 -10.93 -2.04 15.61
CA TYR A 158 -12.36 -2.33 15.45
C TYR A 158 -12.91 -3.08 16.66
N PHE A 159 -14.07 -2.65 17.14
CA PHE A 159 -14.79 -3.29 18.23
C PHE A 159 -16.05 -3.96 17.68
N THR A 160 -16.26 -5.23 18.04
CA THR A 160 -17.40 -6.04 17.59
C THR A 160 -18.74 -5.55 18.13
N SER A 161 -19.85 -6.13 17.68
CA SER A 161 -21.18 -5.91 18.28
C SER A 161 -21.28 -6.34 19.75
N ALA A 162 -20.40 -7.27 20.17
CA ALA A 162 -20.21 -7.66 21.56
C ALA A 162 -19.16 -6.79 22.29
N CYS A 163 -18.72 -5.70 21.66
CA CYS A 163 -17.87 -4.63 22.19
C CYS A 163 -16.42 -5.01 22.52
N TYR A 164 -16.00 -6.24 22.25
CA TYR A 164 -14.58 -6.59 22.34
C TYR A 164 -13.85 -6.25 21.05
N MET A 165 -12.58 -5.87 21.19
CA MET A 165 -11.65 -5.56 20.10
C MET A 165 -11.38 -6.79 19.24
N LEU A 166 -11.40 -6.64 17.91
CA LEU A 166 -10.96 -7.68 16.98
C LEU A 166 -9.44 -7.72 16.86
N THR A 167 -8.95 -8.92 16.56
CA THR A 167 -7.57 -9.23 16.19
C THR A 167 -7.60 -10.27 15.07
N GLY A 168 -6.49 -10.40 14.34
CA GLY A 168 -6.32 -11.28 13.19
C GLY A 168 -7.12 -10.87 11.96
N TRP A 169 -7.27 -11.84 11.05
CA TRP A 169 -8.06 -11.70 9.83
C TRP A 169 -9.54 -11.56 10.13
N THR A 170 -10.19 -10.62 9.46
CA THR A 170 -11.65 -10.47 9.50
C THR A 170 -12.21 -10.10 8.14
N LYS A 171 -13.50 -10.40 7.97
CA LYS A 171 -14.24 -10.17 6.74
C LYS A 171 -15.60 -9.57 7.08
N ASN A 172 -16.03 -8.54 6.36
CA ASN A 172 -17.38 -8.00 6.50
C ASN A 172 -18.38 -8.70 5.56
N SER A 173 -19.66 -8.32 5.64
CA SER A 173 -20.74 -8.89 4.82
C SER A 173 -20.56 -8.64 3.32
N SER A 174 -19.77 -7.64 2.93
CA SER A 174 -19.47 -7.30 1.53
C SER A 174 -18.22 -8.01 1.00
N ASN A 175 -17.78 -9.06 1.68
CA ASN A 175 -16.57 -9.82 1.40
C ASN A 175 -15.25 -9.04 1.44
N GLU A 176 -15.20 -7.93 2.18
CA GLU A 176 -13.97 -7.15 2.32
C GLU A 176 -13.15 -7.65 3.50
N TYR A 177 -11.91 -8.04 3.22
CA TYR A 177 -10.95 -8.49 4.22
C TYR A 177 -10.18 -7.32 4.83
N ARG A 178 -9.91 -7.42 6.13
CA ARG A 178 -9.01 -6.56 6.90
C ARG A 178 -8.19 -7.43 7.84
N TYR A 179 -7.02 -6.96 8.22
CA TYR A 179 -6.21 -7.58 9.27
C TYR A 179 -6.03 -6.60 10.42
N PHE A 180 -6.16 -7.10 11.65
CA PHE A 180 -5.89 -6.37 12.87
C PHE A 180 -4.78 -7.09 13.62
N GLU A 181 -3.70 -6.40 13.97
CA GLU A 181 -2.55 -6.99 14.65
C GLU A 181 -2.95 -7.79 15.89
N THR A 182 -2.35 -8.96 16.09
CA THR A 182 -2.78 -9.91 17.11
C THR A 182 -2.51 -9.44 18.53
N GLU A 183 -1.44 -8.67 18.72
CA GLU A 183 -1.02 -8.17 20.03
C GLU A 183 -1.93 -7.06 20.55
N ASP A 184 -2.25 -6.08 19.70
CA ASP A 184 -2.90 -4.85 20.15
C ASP A 184 -4.07 -4.38 19.30
N GLY A 185 -4.45 -5.14 18.27
CA GLY A 185 -5.62 -4.91 17.44
C GLY A 185 -5.52 -3.71 16.51
N ILE A 186 -4.31 -3.18 16.27
CA ILE A 186 -4.12 -2.11 15.28
C ILE A 186 -4.45 -2.65 13.89
N MET A 187 -5.27 -1.91 13.14
CA MET A 187 -5.62 -2.25 11.77
C MET A 187 -4.41 -2.09 10.86
N ALA A 188 -4.05 -3.16 10.15
CA ALA A 188 -3.00 -3.17 9.15
C ALA A 188 -3.29 -2.19 8.01
N LYS A 189 -2.23 -1.54 7.53
CA LYS A 189 -2.25 -0.55 6.44
C LYS A 189 -0.97 -0.68 5.61
N GLY A 190 -1.06 -0.35 4.32
CA GLY A 190 0.05 -0.46 3.38
C GLY A 190 0.45 -1.91 3.11
N PHE A 191 1.68 -2.09 2.64
CA PHE A 191 2.27 -3.42 2.45
C PHE A 191 2.54 -4.10 3.79
N GLN A 192 2.14 -5.37 3.90
CA GLN A 192 2.34 -6.19 5.09
C GLN A 192 2.82 -7.59 4.69
N THR A 193 3.73 -8.15 5.48
CA THR A 193 4.17 -9.53 5.33
C THR A 193 3.59 -10.35 6.48
N LEU A 194 2.63 -11.22 6.16
CA LEU A 194 1.94 -12.07 7.13
C LEU A 194 2.21 -13.53 6.77
N GLU A 195 2.81 -14.29 7.69
CA GLU A 195 3.17 -15.70 7.47
C GLU A 195 3.99 -15.93 6.17
N GLY A 196 4.94 -15.04 5.91
CA GLY A 196 5.81 -15.10 4.71
C GLY A 196 5.15 -14.67 3.40
N LYS A 197 3.86 -14.32 3.40
CA LYS A 197 3.12 -13.83 2.24
C LYS A 197 2.96 -12.32 2.30
N LYS A 198 3.12 -11.64 1.16
CA LYS A 198 2.94 -10.19 1.06
C LYS A 198 1.50 -9.85 0.67
N TYR A 199 0.92 -8.86 1.35
CA TYR A 199 -0.41 -8.31 1.12
C TYR A 199 -0.33 -6.79 1.06
N TYR A 200 -1.35 -6.15 0.51
CA TYR A 200 -1.52 -4.70 0.62
C TYR A 200 -2.89 -4.37 1.22
N PHE A 201 -2.90 -3.50 2.22
CA PHE A 201 -4.10 -2.96 2.84
C PHE A 201 -4.22 -1.47 2.53
N ASN A 202 -5.34 -1.06 1.95
CA ASN A 202 -5.60 0.34 1.61
C ASN A 202 -5.38 1.25 2.84
N THR A 203 -4.55 2.28 2.70
CA THR A 203 -4.08 3.12 3.82
C THR A 203 -5.19 3.94 4.49
N GLY A 204 -6.27 4.24 3.77
CA GLY A 204 -7.46 4.90 4.30
C GLY A 204 -8.39 3.92 5.04
N SER A 205 -8.85 2.89 4.33
CA SER A 205 -9.94 2.00 4.76
C SER A 205 -9.49 0.72 5.47
N GLY A 206 -8.21 0.36 5.39
CA GLY A 206 -7.65 -0.91 5.85
C GLY A 206 -8.10 -2.13 5.04
N LYS A 207 -8.82 -1.95 3.93
CA LYS A 207 -9.29 -3.04 3.08
C LYS A 207 -8.12 -3.70 2.34
N MET A 208 -8.03 -5.02 2.39
CA MET A 208 -7.07 -5.80 1.62
C MET A 208 -7.32 -5.63 0.12
N ALA A 209 -6.26 -5.37 -0.65
CA ALA A 209 -6.32 -5.33 -2.11
C ALA A 209 -6.42 -6.75 -2.69
N VAL A 210 -7.14 -6.85 -3.80
CA VAL A 210 -7.31 -8.06 -4.62
C VAL A 210 -7.35 -7.64 -6.09
N GLY A 211 -6.90 -8.52 -6.97
CA GLY A 211 -6.77 -8.27 -8.39
C GLY A 211 -5.72 -7.21 -8.74
N TRP A 212 -5.88 -6.64 -9.94
CA TRP A 212 -5.05 -5.56 -10.44
C TRP A 212 -5.21 -4.30 -9.59
N THR A 213 -4.10 -3.80 -9.05
CA THR A 213 -4.09 -2.62 -8.18
C THR A 213 -2.92 -1.72 -8.56
N THR A 214 -3.17 -0.42 -8.71
CA THR A 214 -2.11 0.58 -8.92
C THR A 214 -1.79 1.26 -7.59
N ILE A 215 -0.53 1.24 -7.18
CA ILE A 215 -0.04 1.84 -5.93
C ILE A 215 1.16 2.69 -6.30
N ASP A 216 1.10 3.99 -6.01
CA ASP A 216 2.16 4.97 -6.29
C ASP A 216 2.67 4.92 -7.76
N GLY A 217 1.75 4.76 -8.71
CA GLY A 217 2.04 4.70 -10.14
C GLY A 217 2.52 3.34 -10.68
N ASN A 218 2.74 2.36 -9.80
CA ASN A 218 3.16 1.00 -10.17
C ASN A 218 1.97 0.05 -10.19
N LYS A 219 1.92 -0.85 -11.19
CA LYS A 219 0.90 -1.91 -11.28
C LYS A 219 1.34 -3.15 -10.50
N TYR A 220 0.46 -3.65 -9.65
CA TYR A 220 0.59 -4.88 -8.89
C TYR A 220 -0.59 -5.80 -9.22
N TYR A 221 -0.39 -7.09 -9.00
CA TYR A 221 -1.49 -8.03 -8.95
C TYR A 221 -1.52 -8.72 -7.58
N PHE A 222 -2.67 -8.68 -6.93
CA PHE A 222 -2.95 -9.45 -5.73
C PHE A 222 -3.92 -10.56 -6.11
N ASP A 223 -3.67 -11.78 -5.67
CA ASP A 223 -4.55 -12.91 -5.98
C ASP A 223 -6.00 -12.61 -5.58
N LYS A 224 -6.97 -12.93 -6.46
CA LYS A 224 -8.38 -12.52 -6.27
C LYS A 224 -9.04 -13.24 -5.08
N GLU A 225 -8.55 -14.42 -4.71
CA GLU A 225 -9.12 -15.24 -3.64
C GLU A 225 -8.38 -15.03 -2.31
N THR A 226 -7.05 -15.03 -2.37
CA THR A 226 -6.18 -15.02 -1.19
C THR A 226 -5.63 -13.65 -0.87
N GLY A 227 -5.55 -12.72 -1.82
CA GLY A 227 -4.92 -11.41 -1.66
C GLY A 227 -3.40 -11.41 -1.65
N VAL A 228 -2.76 -12.56 -1.90
CA VAL A 228 -1.30 -12.69 -1.94
C VAL A 228 -0.76 -11.95 -3.16
N MET A 229 0.24 -11.10 -2.95
CA MET A 229 0.90 -10.35 -4.02
C MET A 229 1.67 -11.28 -4.96
N ALA A 230 1.45 -11.11 -6.26
CA ALA A 230 2.18 -11.82 -7.31
C ALA A 230 3.64 -11.37 -7.40
N THR A 231 4.54 -12.31 -7.63
CA THR A 231 5.96 -12.10 -7.94
C THR A 231 6.41 -13.17 -8.94
N GLY A 232 7.38 -12.85 -9.80
CA GLY A 232 7.86 -13.73 -10.87
C GLY A 232 6.88 -13.82 -12.05
N ASP A 233 7.00 -14.90 -12.81
CA ASP A 233 6.11 -15.20 -13.94
C ASP A 233 4.78 -15.77 -13.45
N VAL A 234 3.67 -15.08 -13.77
CA VAL A 234 2.31 -15.47 -13.37
C VAL A 234 1.38 -15.40 -14.58
N THR A 235 0.48 -16.37 -14.72
CA THR A 235 -0.58 -16.32 -15.73
C THR A 235 -1.87 -15.80 -15.10
N ILE A 236 -2.39 -14.68 -15.58
CA ILE A 236 -3.59 -14.00 -15.07
C ILE A 236 -4.58 -13.89 -16.22
N ASP A 237 -5.79 -14.44 -16.03
CA ASP A 237 -6.86 -14.42 -17.03
C ASP A 237 -6.39 -14.90 -18.43
N GLY A 238 -5.50 -15.90 -18.47
CA GLY A 238 -4.95 -16.50 -19.69
C GLY A 238 -3.73 -15.79 -20.30
N GLN A 239 -3.29 -14.66 -19.75
CA GLN A 239 -2.11 -13.92 -20.22
C GLN A 239 -0.93 -14.05 -19.24
N LYS A 240 0.29 -14.16 -19.76
CA LYS A 240 1.51 -14.22 -18.95
C LYS A 240 2.00 -12.82 -18.60
N TYR A 241 2.31 -12.60 -17.34
CA TYR A 241 2.87 -11.37 -16.80
C TYR A 241 4.11 -11.70 -15.97
N HIS A 242 5.08 -10.80 -15.98
CA HIS A 242 6.26 -10.88 -15.12
C HIS A 242 6.24 -9.76 -14.09
N PHE A 243 6.29 -10.13 -12.81
CA PHE A 243 6.40 -9.20 -11.69
C PHE A 243 7.78 -9.33 -11.05
N ASN A 244 8.44 -8.22 -10.73
CA ASN A 244 9.74 -8.30 -10.06
C ASN A 244 9.60 -8.79 -8.60
N SER A 245 10.72 -8.89 -7.86
CA SER A 245 10.74 -9.33 -6.45
C SER A 245 9.96 -8.43 -5.48
N ASN A 246 9.66 -7.20 -5.91
CA ASN A 246 8.82 -6.24 -5.19
C ASN A 246 7.35 -6.28 -5.62
N GLY A 247 6.98 -7.17 -6.55
CA GLY A 247 5.62 -7.35 -7.06
C GLY A 247 5.17 -6.32 -8.09
N ILE A 248 6.09 -5.49 -8.59
CA ILE A 248 5.79 -4.50 -9.62
C ILE A 248 5.78 -5.20 -10.98
N LEU A 249 4.73 -4.99 -11.76
CA LEU A 249 4.62 -5.45 -13.13
C LEU A 249 5.76 -4.86 -13.96
N SER A 250 6.55 -5.72 -14.59
CA SER A 250 7.59 -5.31 -15.53
C SER A 250 6.93 -4.84 -16.83
N ASN A 251 6.66 -3.54 -16.94
CA ASN A 251 6.14 -2.86 -18.12
C ASN A 251 7.22 -2.66 -19.21
N THR A 252 7.99 -3.70 -19.53
CA THR A 252 8.67 -3.72 -20.82
C THR A 252 7.79 -4.55 -21.72
N THR A 253 7.14 -3.91 -22.70
CA THR A 253 6.52 -4.61 -23.82
C THR A 253 7.55 -5.61 -24.34
N SER A 254 7.34 -6.90 -24.05
CA SER A 254 8.24 -7.95 -24.52
C SER A 254 8.26 -7.84 -26.04
N PRO A 255 9.43 -7.60 -26.68
CA PRO A 255 9.51 -7.49 -28.12
C PRO A 255 8.89 -8.73 -28.75
N THR A 256 7.87 -8.56 -29.59
CA THR A 256 7.14 -9.68 -30.21
C THR A 256 7.97 -10.45 -31.25
N GLY A 257 9.28 -10.18 -31.32
CA GLY A 257 10.18 -10.65 -32.38
C GLY A 257 9.95 -9.96 -33.73
N SER A 258 8.96 -9.06 -33.83
CA SER A 258 8.68 -8.28 -35.04
C SER A 258 9.65 -7.11 -35.16
N ARG A 259 10.18 -6.89 -36.38
CA ARG A 259 11.15 -5.83 -36.69
C ARG A 259 10.49 -4.46 -36.80
N THR A 260 10.04 -3.89 -35.69
CA THR A 260 9.39 -2.56 -35.64
C THR A 260 10.22 -1.56 -34.83
N ILE A 261 10.04 -0.25 -35.08
CA ILE A 261 10.65 0.81 -34.25
C ILE A 261 10.27 0.63 -32.78
N LYS A 262 8.98 0.46 -32.49
CA LYS A 262 8.47 0.28 -31.13
C LYS A 262 9.16 -0.86 -30.40
N ASN A 263 9.29 -2.02 -31.03
CA ASN A 263 9.96 -3.17 -30.44
C ASN A 263 11.47 -2.96 -30.24
N TYR A 264 12.12 -2.24 -31.16
CA TYR A 264 13.53 -1.87 -31.00
C TYR A 264 13.73 -0.96 -29.78
N LEU A 265 12.94 0.10 -29.66
CA LEU A 265 13.04 1.03 -28.52
C LEU A 265 12.66 0.36 -27.20
N ALA A 266 11.58 -0.42 -27.17
CA ALA A 266 11.19 -1.20 -26.00
C ALA A 266 12.27 -2.20 -25.57
N GLY A 267 12.92 -2.87 -26.53
CA GLY A 267 14.05 -3.76 -26.28
C GLY A 267 15.25 -3.01 -25.69
N ALA A 268 15.59 -1.85 -26.25
CA ALA A 268 16.69 -1.00 -25.78
C ALA A 268 16.46 -0.45 -24.36
N LEU A 269 15.20 -0.29 -23.93
CA LEU A 269 14.85 0.19 -22.59
C LEU A 269 14.94 -0.88 -21.49
N GLN A 270 15.00 -2.18 -21.84
CA GLN A 270 15.03 -3.27 -20.85
C GLN A 270 16.17 -3.17 -19.81
N PRO A 271 17.43 -2.89 -20.17
CA PRO A 271 18.53 -2.79 -19.21
C PRO A 271 18.56 -1.49 -18.39
N VAL A 272 17.70 -0.51 -18.70
CA VAL A 272 17.67 0.77 -17.98
C VAL A 272 17.36 0.52 -16.50
N GLY A 273 18.19 1.07 -15.61
CA GLY A 273 18.01 0.88 -14.17
C GLY A 273 18.26 -0.55 -13.67
N GLN A 274 18.86 -1.42 -14.49
CA GLN A 274 19.10 -2.84 -14.17
C GLN A 274 20.47 -3.36 -14.63
N ALA A 275 21.23 -2.61 -15.44
CA ALA A 275 22.57 -3.02 -15.89
C ALA A 275 23.57 -1.87 -15.79
N LEU A 276 24.75 -2.18 -15.22
CA LEU A 276 25.87 -1.24 -15.09
C LEU A 276 26.75 -1.20 -16.34
N TYR A 277 27.57 -0.16 -16.44
CA TYR A 277 28.56 -0.04 -17.50
C TYR A 277 29.74 -0.94 -17.20
N VAL A 278 30.13 -1.81 -18.12
CA VAL A 278 31.34 -2.63 -17.98
C VAL A 278 32.15 -2.55 -19.26
N TRP A 279 33.46 -2.30 -19.16
CA TRP A 279 34.32 -2.18 -20.33
C TRP A 279 34.36 -3.50 -21.12
N GLY A 280 34.01 -3.45 -22.41
CA GLY A 280 33.85 -4.66 -23.24
C GLY A 280 32.57 -5.44 -22.97
N GLY A 281 31.69 -4.96 -22.09
CA GLY A 281 30.44 -5.62 -21.70
C GLY A 281 29.44 -5.70 -22.85
N GLY A 282 28.65 -6.77 -22.89
CA GLY A 282 27.62 -7.00 -23.92
C GLY A 282 28.13 -7.62 -25.22
N TRP A 283 29.44 -7.72 -25.44
CA TRP A 283 30.02 -8.41 -26.59
C TRP A 283 29.85 -9.93 -26.53
N ASN A 284 30.04 -10.52 -25.35
CA ASN A 284 29.90 -11.97 -25.14
C ASN A 284 28.43 -12.41 -25.00
N ASP A 285 27.55 -11.50 -24.59
CA ASP A 285 26.10 -11.70 -24.52
C ASP A 285 25.38 -11.11 -25.75
N SER A 286 26.11 -10.80 -26.83
CA SER A 286 25.58 -10.10 -28.01
C SER A 286 24.51 -10.87 -28.78
N THR A 287 24.31 -12.15 -28.49
CA THR A 287 23.26 -13.01 -29.07
C THR A 287 22.17 -13.42 -28.08
N ARG A 288 22.07 -12.74 -26.92
CA ARG A 288 21.04 -13.02 -25.90
C ARG A 288 19.80 -12.17 -26.12
N LYS A 289 18.63 -12.80 -26.05
CA LYS A 289 17.35 -12.12 -25.85
C LYS A 289 17.11 -11.81 -24.39
N GLY A 290 16.96 -10.53 -24.09
CA GLY A 290 16.65 -10.05 -22.73
C GLY A 290 17.89 -9.85 -21.87
N THR A 291 17.73 -9.14 -20.76
CA THR A 291 18.81 -8.91 -19.80
C THR A 291 19.16 -10.20 -19.09
N SER A 292 20.45 -10.40 -18.78
CA SER A 292 20.89 -11.59 -18.04
C SER A 292 20.72 -11.40 -16.54
N GLN A 293 20.43 -12.48 -15.82
CA GLN A 293 20.37 -12.44 -14.35
C GLN A 293 21.70 -11.95 -13.76
N THR A 294 22.84 -12.31 -14.37
CA THR A 294 24.17 -11.83 -13.98
C THR A 294 24.29 -10.30 -13.99
N MET A 295 23.71 -9.63 -15.00
CA MET A 295 23.71 -8.17 -15.07
C MET A 295 22.90 -7.56 -13.93
N THR A 296 21.70 -8.10 -13.70
CA THR A 296 20.79 -7.63 -12.65
C THR A 296 21.36 -7.88 -11.25
N ASP A 297 21.95 -9.06 -11.01
CA ASP A 297 22.60 -9.41 -9.74
C ASP A 297 23.81 -8.51 -9.50
N PHE A 298 24.62 -8.29 -10.53
CA PHE A 298 25.76 -7.38 -10.42
C PHE A 298 25.29 -5.97 -10.09
N TYR A 299 24.32 -5.43 -10.84
CA TYR A 299 23.70 -4.13 -10.57
C TYR A 299 23.18 -4.02 -9.13
N ASN A 300 22.57 -5.08 -8.59
CA ASN A 300 22.06 -5.10 -7.23
C ASN A 300 23.18 -5.18 -6.18
N SER A 301 24.27 -5.91 -6.47
CA SER A 301 25.43 -6.06 -5.59
C SER A 301 26.27 -4.80 -5.38
N GLN A 302 26.23 -3.88 -6.35
CA GLN A 302 27.02 -2.64 -6.32
C GLN A 302 26.28 -1.52 -5.56
N SER A 303 26.97 -0.41 -5.31
CA SER A 303 26.45 0.78 -4.63
C SER A 303 26.87 2.06 -5.35
N SER A 304 26.52 3.23 -4.83
CA SER A 304 26.91 4.53 -5.40
C SER A 304 28.44 4.74 -5.49
N SER A 305 29.24 3.92 -4.82
CA SER A 305 30.72 3.91 -4.95
C SER A 305 31.24 3.12 -6.15
N TYR A 306 30.35 2.62 -7.01
CA TYR A 306 30.73 1.87 -8.21
C TYR A 306 31.68 2.67 -9.10
N ASP A 307 32.80 2.05 -9.46
CA ASP A 307 33.75 2.58 -10.43
C ASP A 307 34.06 1.51 -11.48
N TYR A 308 33.75 1.83 -12.74
CA TYR A 308 33.96 0.91 -13.86
C TYR A 308 35.43 0.55 -14.08
N ASN A 309 36.38 1.37 -13.58
CA ASN A 309 37.81 1.10 -13.69
C ASN A 309 38.23 -0.20 -13.02
N ASN A 310 37.47 -0.64 -12.01
CA ASN A 310 37.67 -1.92 -11.32
C ASN A 310 37.25 -3.14 -12.16
N TYR A 311 36.62 -2.93 -13.32
CA TYR A 311 36.06 -3.97 -14.18
C TYR A 311 36.49 -3.79 -15.64
N ARG A 312 37.76 -3.42 -15.85
CA ARG A 312 38.33 -3.17 -17.19
C ARG A 312 39.02 -4.36 -17.85
N ASP A 313 39.27 -5.45 -17.13
CA ASP A 313 39.79 -6.65 -17.77
C ASP A 313 38.73 -7.25 -18.69
N LEU A 314 39.17 -7.67 -19.87
CA LEU A 314 38.30 -8.20 -20.92
C LEU A 314 37.94 -9.68 -20.69
N SER A 315 37.97 -10.16 -19.43
CA SER A 315 37.59 -11.53 -19.11
C SER A 315 36.11 -11.78 -19.39
N THR A 316 35.78 -13.02 -19.76
CA THR A 316 34.39 -13.41 -20.00
C THR A 316 33.50 -13.18 -18.79
N ALA A 317 34.03 -13.38 -17.58
CA ALA A 317 33.32 -13.18 -16.33
C ALA A 317 32.95 -11.70 -16.10
N ASN A 318 33.84 -10.76 -16.41
CA ASN A 318 33.53 -9.33 -16.27
C ASN A 318 32.62 -8.84 -17.38
N ARG A 319 32.87 -9.23 -18.63
CA ARG A 319 32.05 -8.80 -19.78
C ARG A 319 30.59 -9.27 -19.74
N ALA A 320 30.26 -10.27 -18.93
CA ALA A 320 28.88 -10.74 -18.70
C ALA A 320 28.08 -9.92 -17.67
N LYS A 321 28.72 -8.98 -16.95
CA LYS A 321 28.12 -8.23 -15.84
C LYS A 321 27.38 -6.96 -16.27
N GLY A 322 27.54 -6.52 -17.51
CA GLY A 322 26.98 -5.25 -17.96
C GLY A 322 27.26 -4.96 -19.42
N PHE A 323 27.15 -3.68 -19.78
CA PHE A 323 27.29 -3.21 -21.16
C PHE A 323 28.30 -2.06 -21.27
N ASP A 324 29.19 -2.10 -22.26
CA ASP A 324 29.74 -0.84 -22.78
C ASP A 324 28.75 -0.18 -23.76
N CYS A 325 29.06 1.01 -24.28
CA CYS A 325 28.17 1.73 -25.18
C CYS A 325 27.86 0.93 -26.45
N SER A 326 28.87 0.31 -27.06
CA SER A 326 28.75 -0.44 -28.31
C SER A 326 28.10 -1.81 -28.13
N GLY A 327 28.42 -2.50 -27.04
CA GLY A 327 27.79 -3.74 -26.62
C GLY A 327 26.31 -3.54 -26.33
N PHE A 328 25.93 -2.42 -25.72
CA PHE A 328 24.53 -2.05 -25.52
C PHE A 328 23.78 -1.86 -26.85
N VAL A 329 24.33 -1.08 -27.80
CA VAL A 329 23.64 -0.83 -29.07
C VAL A 329 23.56 -2.10 -29.92
N GLY A 330 24.65 -2.87 -29.99
CA GLY A 330 24.68 -4.17 -30.67
C GLY A 330 23.68 -5.18 -30.09
N TRP A 331 23.64 -5.28 -28.76
CA TRP A 331 22.65 -6.09 -28.06
C TRP A 331 21.22 -5.59 -28.34
N SER A 332 20.97 -4.28 -28.32
CA SER A 332 19.65 -3.70 -28.60
C SER A 332 19.19 -4.00 -30.03
N ALA A 333 20.10 -3.99 -31.01
CA ALA A 333 19.78 -4.41 -32.37
C ALA A 333 19.41 -5.90 -32.42
N TYR A 334 20.09 -6.75 -31.65
CA TYR A 334 19.76 -8.18 -31.55
C TYR A 334 18.33 -8.40 -31.01
N GLN A 335 17.88 -7.54 -30.08
CA GLN A 335 16.53 -7.59 -29.53
C GLN A 335 15.42 -7.43 -30.57
N VAL A 336 15.69 -6.83 -31.72
CA VAL A 336 14.69 -6.66 -32.78
C VAL A 336 14.98 -7.53 -34.01
N MET A 337 16.25 -7.82 -34.29
CA MET A 337 16.65 -8.54 -35.50
C MET A 337 16.46 -10.06 -35.42
N GLN A 338 16.53 -10.62 -34.21
CA GLN A 338 16.44 -12.05 -33.96
C GLN A 338 15.24 -12.41 -33.09
N SER A 339 14.61 -13.55 -33.38
CA SER A 339 13.43 -14.04 -32.66
C SER A 339 13.78 -14.78 -31.36
N LYS A 340 14.99 -15.34 -31.25
CA LYS A 340 15.46 -16.10 -30.08
C LYS A 340 16.96 -15.94 -29.85
N SER A 341 17.43 -16.32 -28.66
CA SER A 341 18.86 -16.29 -28.31
C SER A 341 19.67 -17.30 -29.13
N GLY A 342 20.96 -17.02 -29.34
CA GLY A 342 21.92 -17.94 -29.95
C GLY A 342 21.72 -18.20 -31.44
N VAL A 343 21.04 -17.31 -32.17
CA VAL A 343 20.81 -17.43 -33.61
C VAL A 343 21.51 -16.31 -34.37
N GLY A 344 22.19 -16.66 -35.46
CA GLY A 344 22.98 -15.72 -36.23
C GLY A 344 24.20 -15.22 -35.45
N SER A 345 24.75 -14.09 -35.88
CA SER A 345 25.81 -13.39 -35.17
C SER A 345 25.24 -12.28 -34.28
N GLY A 346 26.04 -11.84 -33.30
CA GLY A 346 25.78 -10.58 -32.61
C GLY A 346 25.97 -9.40 -33.56
N TYR A 347 25.50 -8.22 -33.15
CA TYR A 347 25.59 -6.97 -33.92
C TYR A 347 26.47 -5.91 -33.26
N THR A 348 27.40 -6.38 -32.44
CA THR A 348 28.33 -5.54 -31.68
C THR A 348 29.63 -5.39 -32.45
N VAL A 349 30.02 -4.15 -32.70
CA VAL A 349 31.32 -3.73 -33.24
C VAL A 349 31.79 -2.52 -32.44
N VAL A 350 33.03 -2.06 -32.62
CA VAL A 350 33.49 -0.85 -31.92
C VAL A 350 32.64 0.38 -32.30
N SER A 351 32.49 1.35 -31.38
CA SER A 351 31.53 2.45 -31.53
C SER A 351 31.67 3.22 -32.84
N GLY A 352 32.91 3.48 -33.30
CA GLY A 352 33.17 4.24 -34.53
C GLY A 352 32.73 3.54 -35.82
N GLU A 353 32.49 2.23 -35.76
CA GLU A 353 32.18 1.42 -36.94
C GLU A 353 30.70 1.03 -37.03
N ILE A 354 29.92 1.22 -35.95
CA ILE A 354 28.58 0.64 -35.83
C ILE A 354 27.62 1.06 -36.94
N GLY A 355 27.61 2.34 -37.32
CA GLY A 355 26.79 2.82 -38.43
C GLY A 355 27.26 2.28 -39.79
N SER A 356 28.57 2.21 -40.01
CA SER A 356 29.13 1.63 -41.26
C SER A 356 28.83 0.14 -41.37
N TYR A 357 28.90 -0.59 -40.24
CA TYR A 357 28.56 -2.00 -40.15
C TYR A 357 27.06 -2.25 -40.41
N TYR A 358 26.16 -1.45 -39.84
CA TYR A 358 24.73 -1.62 -40.10
C TYR A 358 24.36 -1.20 -41.53
N LYS A 359 25.01 -0.18 -42.08
CA LYS A 359 24.88 0.19 -43.49
C LYS A 359 25.34 -0.94 -44.43
N SER A 360 26.45 -1.62 -44.14
CA SER A 360 26.94 -2.73 -44.98
C SER A 360 26.00 -3.93 -45.00
N MET A 361 25.17 -4.11 -43.96
CA MET A 361 24.07 -5.08 -43.93
C MET A 361 22.80 -4.62 -44.67
N GLY A 362 22.82 -3.42 -45.27
CA GLY A 362 21.66 -2.83 -45.95
C GLY A 362 20.57 -2.33 -45.01
N TRP A 363 20.87 -2.13 -43.73
CA TRP A 363 19.86 -1.79 -42.72
C TRP A 363 19.47 -0.32 -42.68
N GLY A 364 20.30 0.55 -43.25
CA GLY A 364 20.09 1.98 -43.19
C GLY A 364 21.12 2.78 -43.98
N SER A 365 20.99 4.09 -43.88
CA SER A 365 21.88 5.09 -44.49
C SER A 365 22.59 5.90 -43.41
N ILE A 366 23.81 6.36 -43.70
CA ILE A 366 24.56 7.24 -42.81
C ILE A 366 24.17 8.69 -43.10
N LEU A 367 23.89 9.44 -42.04
CA LEU A 367 23.71 10.88 -42.03
C LEU A 367 24.91 11.53 -41.35
N THR A 368 25.55 12.43 -42.09
CA THR A 368 26.62 13.28 -41.57
C THR A 368 26.06 14.49 -40.84
N GLN A 369 26.91 15.19 -40.10
CA GLN A 369 26.56 16.47 -39.49
C GLN A 369 26.09 17.51 -40.51
N ALA A 370 26.63 17.49 -41.73
CA ALA A 370 26.16 18.36 -42.81
C ALA A 370 24.72 18.01 -43.24
N ASN A 371 24.39 16.71 -43.33
CA ASN A 371 23.02 16.27 -43.64
C ASN A 371 22.04 16.70 -42.55
N LEU A 372 22.41 16.52 -41.28
CA LEU A 372 21.57 16.95 -40.15
C LEU A 372 21.42 18.47 -40.12
N ALA A 373 22.50 19.23 -40.30
CA ALA A 373 22.42 20.69 -40.34
C ALA A 373 21.53 21.20 -41.48
N SER A 374 21.54 20.55 -42.65
CA SER A 374 20.67 20.91 -43.77
C SER A 374 19.19 20.57 -43.55
N ASP A 375 18.91 19.68 -42.60
CA ASP A 375 17.56 19.20 -42.26
C ASP A 375 17.16 19.63 -40.85
N ASP A 376 17.59 20.82 -40.43
CA ASP A 376 17.26 21.44 -39.14
C ASP A 376 17.43 20.49 -37.93
N TRP A 377 18.55 19.77 -37.97
CA TRP A 377 18.98 18.80 -36.96
C TRP A 377 17.97 17.69 -36.67
N THR A 378 17.18 17.29 -37.67
CA THR A 378 16.11 16.30 -37.49
C THR A 378 16.66 14.89 -37.29
N VAL A 379 16.30 14.29 -36.15
CA VAL A 379 16.60 12.88 -35.81
C VAL A 379 15.31 12.11 -35.55
N HIS A 380 15.32 10.83 -35.84
CA HIS A 380 14.13 9.99 -35.76
C HIS A 380 14.27 8.89 -34.69
N PRO A 381 13.14 8.40 -34.13
CA PRO A 381 13.16 7.28 -33.20
C PRO A 381 13.86 6.06 -33.82
N GLY A 382 14.83 5.55 -33.08
CA GLY A 382 15.68 4.42 -33.47
C GLY A 382 16.98 4.83 -34.16
N ASP A 383 17.15 6.06 -34.62
CA ASP A 383 18.43 6.50 -35.20
C ASP A 383 19.59 6.19 -34.22
N VAL A 384 20.69 5.66 -34.75
CA VAL A 384 21.86 5.28 -33.95
C VAL A 384 22.96 6.32 -34.17
N GLY A 385 23.22 7.14 -33.17
CA GLY A 385 24.32 8.09 -33.18
C GLY A 385 25.63 7.40 -32.79
N TYR A 386 26.73 7.76 -33.45
CA TYR A 386 28.03 7.14 -33.22
C TYR A 386 29.22 8.01 -33.63
N ASP A 387 30.33 7.85 -32.90
CA ASP A 387 31.66 8.32 -33.25
C ASP A 387 32.75 7.39 -32.72
N SER A 388 34.01 7.78 -32.87
CA SER A 388 35.17 6.98 -32.46
C SER A 388 35.22 6.62 -30.97
N GLY A 389 34.47 7.32 -30.10
CA GLY A 389 34.49 7.10 -28.65
C GLY A 389 33.15 6.69 -28.04
N HIS A 390 32.01 6.88 -28.71
CA HIS A 390 30.69 6.62 -28.12
C HIS A 390 29.59 6.29 -29.13
N THR A 391 28.54 5.60 -28.68
CA THR A 391 27.33 5.35 -29.46
C THR A 391 26.07 5.34 -28.58
N TRP A 392 24.93 5.73 -29.15
CA TRP A 392 23.65 5.91 -28.47
C TRP A 392 22.46 5.70 -29.42
N ILE A 393 21.27 5.48 -28.87
CA ILE A 393 20.03 5.29 -29.63
C ILE A 393 19.10 6.46 -29.34
N ILE A 394 18.51 7.06 -30.38
CA ILE A 394 17.45 8.07 -30.25
C ILE A 394 16.13 7.40 -29.87
N LEU A 395 15.53 7.79 -28.75
CA LEU A 395 14.16 7.40 -28.38
C LEU A 395 13.12 8.29 -29.08
N GLY A 396 13.40 9.58 -29.23
CA GLY A 396 12.53 10.52 -29.94
C GLY A 396 13.07 11.95 -29.87
N GLN A 397 12.53 12.84 -30.71
CA GLN A 397 12.91 14.25 -30.76
C GLN A 397 11.80 15.15 -30.19
N CYS A 398 12.20 16.22 -29.50
CA CYS A 398 11.33 17.23 -28.92
C CYS A 398 11.16 18.42 -29.88
N ALA A 399 10.19 19.30 -29.58
CA ALA A 399 9.89 20.45 -30.42
C ALA A 399 11.04 21.48 -30.47
N ASP A 400 11.83 21.60 -29.39
CA ASP A 400 13.04 22.44 -29.31
C ASP A 400 14.28 21.80 -29.98
N LYS A 401 14.06 20.74 -30.75
CA LYS A 401 15.06 19.92 -31.44
C LYS A 401 15.98 19.11 -30.55
N SER A 402 15.88 19.22 -29.22
CA SER A 402 16.57 18.29 -28.32
C SER A 402 16.04 16.87 -28.48
N ALA A 403 16.86 15.86 -28.21
CA ALA A 403 16.49 14.46 -28.38
C ALA A 403 16.63 13.69 -27.08
N VAL A 404 15.67 12.80 -26.81
CA VAL A 404 15.79 11.82 -25.73
C VAL A 404 16.52 10.61 -26.30
N ILE A 405 17.51 10.13 -25.55
CA ILE A 405 18.37 9.01 -25.94
C ILE A 405 18.38 7.93 -24.88
N VAL A 406 18.74 6.73 -25.29
CA VAL A 406 19.16 5.65 -24.39
C VAL A 406 20.59 5.23 -24.74
N HIS A 407 21.44 5.10 -23.73
CA HIS A 407 22.86 4.75 -23.91
C HIS A 407 23.45 4.14 -22.64
N SER A 408 24.58 3.44 -22.77
CA SER A 408 25.40 2.99 -21.63
C SER A 408 26.54 3.97 -21.38
N THR A 409 26.70 4.46 -20.14
CA THR A 409 27.76 5.42 -19.78
C THR A 409 28.58 4.92 -18.58
N PRO A 410 29.90 5.21 -18.51
CA PRO A 410 30.73 4.89 -17.35
C PRO A 410 30.08 5.30 -16.02
N ASN A 411 30.31 4.49 -14.97
CA ASN A 411 29.84 4.67 -13.59
C ASN A 411 28.33 4.61 -13.31
N ALA A 412 27.46 4.60 -14.33
CA ALA A 412 26.02 4.39 -14.14
C ALA A 412 25.48 3.18 -14.90
N GLY A 413 25.90 2.96 -16.14
CA GLY A 413 25.34 1.93 -17.03
C GLY A 413 24.28 2.45 -17.97
N VAL A 414 23.29 1.60 -18.29
CA VAL A 414 22.27 1.94 -19.28
C VAL A 414 21.25 2.90 -18.67
N GLN A 415 21.04 4.02 -19.34
CA GLN A 415 20.23 5.13 -18.84
C GLN A 415 19.49 5.86 -19.96
N ILE A 416 18.43 6.56 -19.58
CA ILE A 416 17.75 7.54 -20.41
C ILE A 416 18.38 8.91 -20.13
N ALA A 417 18.79 9.61 -21.18
CA ALA A 417 19.34 10.96 -21.09
C ALA A 417 18.68 11.87 -22.13
N GLY A 418 18.71 13.18 -21.88
CA GLY A 418 18.30 14.20 -22.84
C GLY A 418 19.52 14.96 -23.34
N THR A 419 19.55 15.26 -24.63
CA THR A 419 20.55 16.18 -25.18
C THR A 419 20.18 17.63 -24.86
N PRO A 420 21.14 18.56 -24.82
CA PRO A 420 20.82 19.97 -24.99
C PRO A 420 20.20 20.21 -26.38
N THR A 421 19.66 21.39 -26.62
CA THR A 421 19.26 21.83 -27.97
C THR A 421 20.47 21.86 -28.91
N PRO A 422 20.30 21.88 -30.25
CA PRO A 422 21.43 22.01 -31.18
C PRO A 422 22.31 23.24 -30.91
N SER A 423 21.74 24.34 -30.41
CA SER A 423 22.49 25.53 -30.01
C SER A 423 23.28 25.38 -28.70
N GLY A 424 23.13 24.27 -27.97
CA GLY A 424 23.84 23.99 -26.72
C GLY A 424 23.05 24.37 -25.46
N GLY A 425 21.75 24.63 -25.55
CA GLY A 425 20.91 24.95 -24.40
C GLY A 425 20.56 23.72 -23.56
N TYR A 426 21.00 23.70 -22.30
CA TYR A 426 20.78 22.58 -21.36
C TYR A 426 19.43 22.63 -20.62
N SER A 427 18.66 23.71 -20.75
CA SER A 427 17.27 23.77 -20.30
C SER A 427 16.31 23.20 -21.36
N SER A 428 16.65 22.03 -21.90
CA SER A 428 15.92 21.42 -23.01
C SER A 428 14.76 20.54 -22.56
N GLN A 429 13.76 20.37 -23.44
CA GLN A 429 12.62 19.49 -23.23
C GLN A 429 13.06 18.03 -23.03
N ALA A 430 14.06 17.57 -23.79
CA ALA A 430 14.56 16.21 -23.68
C ALA A 430 15.20 15.92 -22.31
N ILE A 431 15.92 16.87 -21.72
CA ILE A 431 16.52 16.70 -20.39
C ILE A 431 15.43 16.58 -19.32
N ALA A 432 14.38 17.42 -19.41
CA ALA A 432 13.23 17.32 -18.50
C ALA A 432 12.49 15.97 -18.64
N LEU A 433 12.31 15.47 -19.87
CA LEU A 433 11.73 14.15 -20.11
C LEU A 433 12.62 13.03 -19.56
N ALA A 434 13.92 13.07 -19.82
CA ALA A 434 14.86 12.07 -19.31
C ALA A 434 14.82 12.00 -17.78
N GLN A 435 14.82 13.14 -17.09
CA GLN A 435 14.65 13.20 -15.63
C GLN A 435 13.34 12.55 -15.16
N LYS A 436 12.22 12.90 -15.79
CA LYS A 436 10.89 12.37 -15.47
C LYS A 436 10.77 10.85 -15.64
N TYR A 437 11.36 10.30 -16.70
CA TYR A 437 11.22 8.86 -16.99
C TYR A 437 12.30 8.04 -16.29
N MET A 438 13.52 8.57 -16.15
CA MET A 438 14.56 7.90 -15.39
C MET A 438 14.19 7.77 -13.91
N SER A 439 13.51 8.77 -13.32
CA SER A 439 13.04 8.71 -11.92
C SER A 439 12.00 7.63 -11.63
N ARG A 440 11.45 6.98 -12.67
CA ARG A 440 10.51 5.84 -12.50
C ARG A 440 11.24 4.54 -12.20
N TYR A 441 12.54 4.46 -12.44
CA TYR A 441 13.32 3.26 -12.19
C TYR A 441 13.72 3.19 -10.71
N PRO A 442 13.51 2.05 -10.02
CA PRO A 442 13.80 1.91 -8.59
C PRO A 442 15.25 2.23 -8.19
N GLY A 443 16.20 2.11 -9.13
CA GLY A 443 17.61 2.39 -8.91
C GLY A 443 18.08 3.79 -9.30
N TYR A 444 17.18 4.71 -9.70
CA TYR A 444 17.56 6.05 -10.16
C TYR A 444 18.43 6.83 -9.15
N THR A 445 18.19 6.66 -7.85
CA THR A 445 18.98 7.32 -6.80
C THR A 445 20.18 6.49 -6.33
N LYS A 446 20.38 5.29 -6.89
CA LYS A 446 21.44 4.36 -6.46
C LYS A 446 22.79 4.70 -7.08
N TYR A 447 22.80 5.20 -8.31
CA TYR A 447 23.98 5.58 -9.08
C TYR A 447 23.85 7.03 -9.55
N ASP A 448 24.97 7.64 -9.93
CA ASP A 448 25.00 8.99 -10.49
C ASP A 448 24.54 8.97 -11.96
N TYR A 449 23.23 8.80 -12.16
CA TYR A 449 22.62 8.83 -13.48
C TYR A 449 22.66 10.25 -14.06
N HIS A 450 23.35 10.40 -15.19
CA HIS A 450 23.44 11.67 -15.90
C HIS A 450 22.27 11.78 -16.89
N THR A 451 21.17 12.38 -16.42
CA THR A 451 19.96 12.62 -17.24
C THR A 451 20.16 13.70 -18.31
N SER A 452 21.29 14.42 -18.29
CA SER A 452 21.76 15.27 -19.38
C SER A 452 22.99 14.68 -20.05
N SER A 453 22.97 14.57 -21.38
CA SER A 453 24.16 14.19 -22.16
C SER A 453 24.94 15.42 -22.64
N GLY A 454 26.08 15.19 -23.30
CA GLY A 454 26.68 16.21 -24.16
C GLY A 454 25.77 16.56 -25.35
N ASN A 455 26.16 17.54 -26.18
CA ASN A 455 25.44 17.92 -27.40
C ASN A 455 25.56 16.84 -28.49
N TYR A 456 24.91 15.70 -28.26
CA TYR A 456 25.05 14.51 -29.10
C TYR A 456 24.39 14.70 -30.47
N ILE A 457 23.37 15.56 -30.58
CA ILE A 457 22.78 15.94 -31.87
C ILE A 457 23.86 16.48 -32.82
N ARG A 458 24.77 17.30 -32.29
CA ARG A 458 25.88 17.88 -33.04
C ARG A 458 27.19 17.09 -32.95
N ARG A 459 27.10 15.77 -32.71
CA ARG A 459 28.25 14.90 -32.49
C ARG A 459 28.17 13.66 -33.37
N GLY A 460 29.30 13.31 -34.00
CA GLY A 460 29.43 12.07 -34.75
C GLY A 460 28.54 11.98 -35.99
N ASN A 461 28.29 10.77 -36.45
CA ASN A 461 27.36 10.47 -37.52
C ASN A 461 26.17 9.69 -36.98
N TYR A 462 25.12 9.57 -37.79
CA TYR A 462 23.91 8.85 -37.43
C TYR A 462 23.59 7.80 -38.48
N LEU A 463 23.28 6.58 -38.05
CA LEU A 463 22.60 5.62 -38.92
C LEU A 463 21.10 5.85 -38.81
N ARG A 464 20.47 6.08 -39.96
CA ARG A 464 19.01 6.09 -40.12
C ARG A 464 18.54 4.78 -40.72
N TRP A 465 17.66 4.08 -40.01
CA TRP A 465 17.15 2.77 -40.44
C TRP A 465 16.24 2.88 -41.66
N ASN A 466 16.42 1.96 -42.60
CA ASN A 466 15.48 1.72 -43.69
C ASN A 466 14.17 1.19 -43.13
N ARG A 467 13.03 1.69 -43.63
CA ARG A 467 11.70 1.23 -43.17
C ARG A 467 11.39 -0.21 -43.51
N ASN A 468 12.05 -0.76 -44.54
CA ASN A 468 11.95 -2.19 -44.88
C ASN A 468 12.76 -3.07 -43.91
N THR A 469 13.68 -2.48 -43.13
CA THR A 469 14.47 -3.18 -42.12
C THR A 469 13.80 -3.11 -40.75
N LEU A 470 13.39 -1.91 -40.33
CA LEU A 470 12.54 -1.69 -39.17
C LEU A 470 11.26 -1.00 -39.64
N SER A 471 10.13 -1.68 -39.59
CA SER A 471 8.84 -1.07 -39.97
C SER A 471 8.33 -0.14 -38.86
N ASP A 472 7.36 0.72 -39.20
CA ASP A 472 6.71 1.63 -38.25
C ASP A 472 5.18 1.53 -38.33
N PRO A 473 4.59 0.38 -37.96
CA PRO A 473 3.13 0.23 -37.99
C PRO A 473 2.42 1.07 -36.92
N ASP A 474 3.13 1.45 -35.85
CA ASP A 474 2.61 2.24 -34.74
C ASP A 474 2.72 3.76 -34.98
N GLY A 475 3.35 4.19 -36.09
CA GLY A 475 3.46 5.59 -36.48
C GLY A 475 4.39 6.43 -35.60
N TYR A 476 5.40 5.82 -34.97
CA TYR A 476 6.36 6.49 -34.09
C TYR A 476 7.13 7.59 -34.82
N MET A 477 7.34 7.48 -36.13
CA MET A 477 8.00 8.51 -36.93
C MET A 477 7.26 9.85 -36.93
N ASN A 478 5.96 9.85 -36.61
CA ASN A 478 5.12 11.05 -36.52
C ASN A 478 4.86 11.50 -35.09
N MET A 479 5.45 10.83 -34.09
CA MET A 479 5.26 11.14 -32.67
C MET A 479 6.39 12.01 -32.12
N THR A 480 6.05 12.86 -31.17
CA THR A 480 7.03 13.58 -30.35
C THR A 480 7.68 12.66 -29.32
N ALA A 481 8.84 13.06 -28.77
CA ALA A 481 9.52 12.25 -27.76
C ALA A 481 8.65 11.97 -26.52
N ASP A 482 7.82 12.92 -26.08
CA ASP A 482 6.92 12.73 -24.94
C ASP A 482 5.80 11.73 -25.24
N GLN A 483 5.26 11.72 -26.47
CA GLN A 483 4.26 10.73 -26.91
C GLN A 483 4.87 9.33 -26.95
N ILE A 484 6.06 9.18 -27.54
CA ILE A 484 6.78 7.91 -27.60
C ILE A 484 7.07 7.38 -26.20
N LEU A 485 7.60 8.22 -25.31
CA LEU A 485 7.87 7.83 -23.93
C LEU A 485 6.58 7.55 -23.14
N ALA A 486 5.48 8.24 -23.41
CA ALA A 486 4.19 7.93 -22.79
C ALA A 486 3.70 6.53 -23.20
N ASP A 487 3.79 6.18 -24.48
CA ASP A 487 3.38 4.87 -24.99
C ASP A 487 4.29 3.74 -24.46
N LEU A 488 5.62 3.92 -24.53
CA LEU A 488 6.59 2.92 -24.07
C LEU A 488 6.53 2.63 -22.55
N PHE A 489 5.90 3.50 -21.76
CA PHE A 489 5.79 3.39 -20.30
C PHE A 489 4.33 3.29 -19.80
N SER A 490 3.37 2.98 -20.69
CA SER A 490 1.93 2.92 -20.39
C SER A 490 1.44 1.66 -19.66
#